data_AF-A0A8J5NEI5-F1
#
_entry.id   AF-A0A8J5NEI5-F1
#
_cell.length_a   1.000
_cell.length_b   1.000
_cell.length_c   1.000
_cell.angle_alpha   90.00
_cell.angle_beta   90.00
_cell.angle_gamma   90.00
#
_symmetry.space_group_name_H-M   'P 1'
#
loop_
_entity.id
_entity.type
_entity.pdbx_description
1 polymer ?
#
loop_
_entity_poly.entity_id
_entity_poly.type
_entity_poly.pdbx_seq_one_letter_code
_entity_poly.pdbx_strand_id
1 'polypeptide(L)'
;MGAQAITGAFKTVSMAVAEAEAGILPIGERHAQAGTRLYVNMQTLPKTHPLATLRVRETRRYMSPLTKLALAHDGAIERMETIEPYALPPWHRHMVVEYDLDKEAAAYVDTGDDVTETSNMRQVLIATSASARNGLVGMGGIVRNTASGGANDNIVAKYSATLGPRDEQNAYMAELEAIAMVLRCMPDGLQHRDIIVATRNRSALQAIANPRQQSGQGAIREIYRHARRLEKGSNTIKMRWVSSTNESFTLGVKAKTEARKATESGCQATKPPHQARSTRLRRA
;
A
#
# COMPACT_ATOMS: atom_id res chain seq x y z
N MET A 1 -32.25 -8.09 39.56
CA MET A 1 -31.31 -7.48 40.53
C MET A 1 -29.86 -7.37 40.03
N GLY A 2 -29.40 -8.14 39.03
CA GLY A 2 -28.00 -8.08 38.58
C GLY A 2 -27.58 -6.86 37.73
N ALA A 3 -28.48 -6.29 36.91
CA ALA A 3 -28.12 -5.18 36.02
C ALA A 3 -27.82 -3.86 36.77
N GLN A 4 -28.50 -3.59 37.90
CA GLN A 4 -28.25 -2.41 38.73
C GLN A 4 -26.90 -2.47 39.45
N ALA A 5 -26.45 -3.66 39.86
CA ALA A 5 -25.15 -3.85 40.52
C ALA A 5 -23.98 -3.61 39.54
N ILE A 6 -24.11 -4.05 38.28
CA ILE A 6 -23.11 -3.83 37.24
C ILE A 6 -22.99 -2.34 36.92
N THR A 7 -24.11 -1.62 36.74
CA THR A 7 -24.07 -0.15 36.54
C THR A 7 -23.64 0.63 37.79
N GLY A 8 -23.87 0.07 38.98
CA GLY A 8 -23.48 0.68 40.25
C GLY A 8 -21.97 0.67 40.49
N ALA A 9 -21.27 -0.41 40.09
CA ALA A 9 -19.82 -0.50 40.15
C ALA A 9 -19.12 0.53 39.23
N PHE A 10 -19.68 0.82 38.06
CA PHE A 10 -19.16 1.87 37.18
C PHE A 10 -19.41 3.30 37.68
N LYS A 11 -20.29 3.52 38.66
CA LYS A 11 -20.49 4.83 39.30
C LYS A 11 -19.39 5.17 40.30
N THR A 12 -18.70 4.17 40.86
CA THR A 12 -17.68 4.33 41.90
C THR A 12 -16.25 4.18 41.37
N VAL A 13 -16.07 3.48 40.25
CA VAL A 13 -14.76 3.37 39.59
C VAL A 13 -14.49 4.65 38.80
N SER A 14 -13.30 5.24 38.99
CA SER A 14 -12.89 6.40 38.20
C SER A 14 -12.80 6.02 36.72
N MET A 15 -13.22 6.90 35.82
CA MET A 15 -13.23 6.65 34.37
C MET A 15 -11.87 6.16 33.86
N ALA A 16 -10.77 6.70 34.41
CA ALA A 16 -9.41 6.27 34.08
C ALA A 16 -9.12 4.80 34.44
N VAL A 17 -9.64 4.30 35.57
CA VAL A 17 -9.49 2.89 35.95
C VAL A 17 -10.34 2.00 35.04
N ALA A 18 -11.57 2.41 34.73
CA ALA A 18 -12.41 1.65 33.79
C ALA A 18 -11.80 1.58 32.38
N GLU A 19 -11.21 2.68 31.89
CA GLU A 19 -10.51 2.72 30.60
C GLU A 19 -9.25 1.84 30.61
N ALA A 20 -8.46 1.85 31.69
CA ALA A 20 -7.28 1.00 31.85
C ALA A 20 -7.64 -0.49 31.92
N GLU A 21 -8.62 -0.87 32.74
CA GLU A 21 -9.08 -2.26 32.90
C GLU A 21 -9.69 -2.82 31.60
N ALA A 22 -10.37 -1.98 30.82
CA ALA A 22 -10.93 -2.37 29.52
C ALA A 22 -9.90 -2.37 28.38
N GLY A 23 -8.67 -1.89 28.61
CA GLY A 23 -7.66 -1.69 27.57
C GLY A 23 -8.07 -0.66 26.51
N ILE A 24 -8.91 0.32 26.88
CA ILE A 24 -9.42 1.35 25.97
C ILE A 24 -8.65 2.65 26.20
N LEU A 25 -8.33 3.36 25.12
CA LEU A 25 -7.67 4.66 25.21
C LEU A 25 -8.57 5.70 25.92
N PRO A 26 -7.95 6.66 26.64
CA PRO A 26 -8.69 7.75 27.27
C PRO A 26 -9.61 8.48 26.29
N ILE A 27 -10.78 8.90 26.77
CA ILE A 27 -11.79 9.59 25.94
C ILE A 27 -11.23 10.79 25.16
N GLY A 28 -10.32 11.56 25.77
CA GLY A 28 -9.66 12.69 25.12
C GLY A 28 -8.83 12.27 23.90
N GLU A 29 -8.08 11.17 24.01
CA GLU A 29 -7.28 10.64 22.90
C GLU A 29 -8.17 10.10 21.78
N ARG A 30 -9.27 9.42 22.13
CA ARG A 30 -10.25 8.93 21.15
C ARG A 30 -10.89 10.08 20.38
N HIS A 31 -11.26 11.16 21.06
CA HIS A 31 -11.77 12.37 20.40
C HIS A 31 -10.73 13.03 19.51
N ALA A 32 -9.47 13.13 19.95
CA ALA A 32 -8.39 13.66 19.14
C ALA A 32 -8.14 12.81 17.88
N GLN A 33 -8.14 11.48 18.02
CA GLN A 33 -8.01 10.55 16.90
C GLN A 33 -9.19 10.64 15.92
N ALA A 34 -10.42 10.75 16.43
CA ALA A 34 -11.62 10.93 15.61
C ALA A 34 -11.60 12.25 14.85
N GLY A 35 -11.22 13.35 15.51
CA GLY A 35 -11.07 14.67 14.90
C GLY A 35 -10.00 14.68 13.81
N THR A 36 -8.84 14.09 14.10
CA THR A 36 -7.74 13.93 13.13
C THR A 36 -8.20 13.14 11.90
N ARG A 37 -8.88 12.00 12.12
CA ARG A 37 -9.38 11.14 11.05
C ARG A 37 -10.41 11.85 10.19
N LEU A 38 -11.33 12.61 10.80
CA LEU A 38 -12.31 13.41 10.08
C LEU A 38 -11.62 14.46 9.20
N TYR A 39 -10.65 15.19 9.76
CA TYR A 39 -9.92 16.22 9.04
C TYR A 39 -9.13 15.65 7.85
N VAL A 40 -8.38 14.57 8.07
CA VAL A 40 -7.68 13.84 7.00
C VAL A 40 -8.65 13.39 5.90
N ASN A 41 -9.79 12.79 6.29
CA ASN A 41 -10.77 12.33 5.31
C ASN A 41 -11.26 13.48 4.43
N MET A 42 -11.57 14.65 5.01
CA MET A 42 -12.01 15.82 4.25
C MET A 42 -10.94 16.30 3.25
N GLN A 43 -9.67 16.28 3.65
CA GLN A 43 -8.56 16.69 2.78
C GLN A 43 -8.26 15.71 1.66
N THR A 44 -8.63 14.43 1.83
CA THR A 44 -8.48 13.41 0.78
C THR A 44 -9.65 13.37 -0.21
N LEU A 45 -10.69 14.18 -0.02
CA LEU A 45 -11.84 14.18 -0.94
C LEU A 45 -11.53 14.90 -2.26
N PRO A 46 -12.23 14.56 -3.35
CA PRO A 46 -12.17 15.35 -4.58
C PRO A 46 -12.54 16.80 -4.34
N LYS A 47 -11.87 17.73 -5.02
CA LYS A 47 -12.10 19.19 -4.88
C LYS A 47 -13.54 19.60 -5.23
N THR A 48 -14.26 18.77 -5.98
CA THR A 48 -15.68 18.96 -6.34
C THR A 48 -16.64 18.60 -5.20
N HIS A 49 -16.17 17.92 -4.16
CA HIS A 49 -17.00 17.48 -3.03
C HIS A 49 -17.34 18.67 -2.11
N PRO A 50 -18.60 18.82 -1.64
CA PRO A 50 -19.00 19.97 -0.82
C PRO A 50 -18.15 20.10 0.45
N LEU A 51 -17.79 18.98 1.09
CA LEU A 51 -16.92 18.99 2.26
C LEU A 51 -15.46 19.41 1.99
N ALA A 52 -14.96 19.21 0.76
CA ALA A 52 -13.63 19.70 0.39
C ALA A 52 -13.66 21.22 0.11
N THR A 53 -14.80 21.74 -0.33
CA THR A 53 -15.01 23.18 -0.56
C THR A 53 -15.34 23.97 0.70
N LEU A 54 -15.64 23.30 1.82
CA LEU A 54 -15.93 23.93 3.10
C LEU A 54 -14.70 24.70 3.59
N ARG A 55 -14.74 26.02 3.42
CA ARG A 55 -13.75 26.91 4.01
C ARG A 55 -14.03 27.07 5.49
N VAL A 56 -13.03 26.74 6.29
CA VAL A 56 -12.99 27.08 7.70
C VAL A 56 -12.99 28.60 7.81
N ARG A 57 -14.04 29.20 8.37
CA ARG A 57 -14.07 30.63 8.67
C ARG A 57 -13.49 30.87 10.06
N GLU A 58 -12.41 31.65 10.11
CA GLU A 58 -11.82 32.05 11.37
C GLU A 58 -12.65 33.15 12.03
N THR A 59 -13.45 32.79 13.02
CA THR A 59 -14.15 33.77 13.87
C THR A 59 -13.41 33.91 15.19
N ARG A 60 -12.84 35.11 15.44
CA ARG A 60 -12.02 35.39 16.64
C ARG A 60 -12.76 35.19 17.97
N ARG A 61 -14.09 35.32 18.00
CA ARG A 61 -14.90 35.24 19.23
C ARG A 61 -15.28 33.80 19.63
N TYR A 62 -15.56 32.95 18.65
CA TYR A 62 -15.96 31.56 18.86
C TYR A 62 -15.29 30.67 17.82
N MET A 63 -14.34 29.84 18.25
CA MET A 63 -13.66 28.90 17.34
C MET A 63 -14.50 27.64 17.19
N SER A 64 -14.94 27.35 15.97
CA SER A 64 -15.65 26.10 15.69
C SER A 64 -14.72 24.89 15.88
N PRO A 65 -15.24 23.69 16.22
CA PRO A 65 -14.43 22.48 16.31
C PRO A 65 -13.63 22.20 15.02
N LEU A 66 -14.22 22.47 13.86
CA LEU A 66 -13.56 22.35 12.55
C LEU A 66 -12.36 23.31 12.45
N THR A 67 -12.49 24.54 12.96
CA THR A 67 -11.41 25.54 12.96
C THR A 67 -10.26 25.11 13.84
N LYS A 68 -10.56 24.57 15.04
CA LYS A 68 -9.53 24.03 15.93
C LYS A 68 -8.76 22.88 15.29
N LEU A 69 -9.45 22.00 14.57
CA LEU A 69 -8.81 20.89 13.83
C LEU A 69 -7.95 21.39 12.67
N ALA A 70 -8.42 22.40 11.93
CA ALA A 70 -7.66 22.96 10.83
C ALA A 70 -6.35 23.60 11.32
N LEU A 71 -6.41 24.41 12.38
CA LEU A 71 -5.24 25.03 12.99
C LEU A 71 -4.27 24.00 13.58
N ALA A 72 -4.79 22.91 14.17
CA ALA A 72 -3.96 21.83 14.73
C ALA A 72 -3.20 21.03 13.66
N HIS A 73 -3.59 21.13 12.39
CA HIS A 73 -3.05 20.35 11.27
C HIS A 73 -2.59 21.23 10.09
N ASP A 74 -2.44 22.53 10.33
CA ASP A 74 -2.03 23.49 9.30
C ASP A 74 -0.63 23.15 8.76
N GLY A 75 -0.44 23.29 7.45
CA GLY A 75 0.80 22.92 6.73
C GLY A 75 1.14 21.42 6.63
N ALA A 76 0.57 20.55 7.46
CA ALA A 76 0.92 19.12 7.50
C ALA A 76 0.17 18.24 6.49
N ILE A 77 -0.86 18.78 5.81
CA ILE A 77 -1.85 18.00 5.04
C ILE A 77 -2.11 18.60 3.64
N GLU A 78 -1.32 19.59 3.21
CA GLU A 78 -1.56 20.30 1.95
C GLU A 78 -1.42 19.45 0.68
N ARG A 79 -0.64 18.35 0.76
CA ARG A 79 -0.34 17.47 -0.39
C ARG A 79 -1.02 16.11 -0.30
N MET A 80 -2.11 15.96 0.45
CA MET A 80 -2.78 14.66 0.56
C MET A 80 -3.26 14.13 -0.80
N GLU A 81 -3.20 12.81 -0.96
CA GLU A 81 -3.81 12.15 -2.10
C GLU A 81 -5.32 12.41 -2.18
N THR A 82 -5.82 12.52 -3.40
CA THR A 82 -7.26 12.56 -3.66
C THR A 82 -7.79 11.13 -3.83
N ILE A 83 -8.71 10.75 -2.96
CA ILE A 83 -9.39 9.45 -2.96
C ILE A 83 -10.79 9.65 -3.52
N GLU A 84 -10.99 9.10 -4.71
CA GLU A 84 -12.28 9.05 -5.35
C GLU A 84 -13.18 7.99 -4.67
N PRO A 85 -14.51 8.14 -4.75
CA PRO A 85 -15.45 7.11 -4.27
C PRO A 85 -15.15 5.72 -4.83
N TYR A 86 -14.73 5.65 -6.09
CA TYR A 86 -14.32 4.43 -6.77
C TYR A 86 -12.91 4.56 -7.35
N ALA A 87 -12.02 3.62 -7.02
CA ALA A 87 -10.67 3.58 -7.56
C ALA A 87 -10.68 3.25 -9.06
N LEU A 88 -11.55 2.31 -9.45
CA LEU A 88 -11.81 1.85 -10.81
C LEU A 88 -13.32 1.85 -11.07
N PRO A 89 -13.75 1.90 -12.35
CA PRO A 89 -15.16 1.72 -12.69
C PRO A 89 -15.71 0.38 -12.17
N PRO A 90 -16.98 0.31 -11.72
CA PRO A 90 -17.55 -0.92 -11.13
C PRO A 90 -17.55 -2.16 -12.04
N TRP A 91 -17.57 -1.96 -13.36
CA TRP A 91 -17.53 -3.03 -14.36
C TRP A 91 -16.11 -3.46 -14.74
N HIS A 92 -15.09 -2.95 -14.06
CA HIS A 92 -13.72 -3.32 -14.34
C HIS A 92 -13.43 -4.75 -13.87
N ARG A 93 -12.79 -5.57 -14.71
CA ARG A 93 -12.36 -6.91 -14.30
C ARG A 93 -11.22 -6.75 -13.29
N HIS A 94 -11.36 -7.38 -12.13
CA HIS A 94 -10.33 -7.36 -11.10
C HIS A 94 -9.21 -8.34 -11.44
N MET A 95 -7.99 -8.01 -11.03
CA MET A 95 -6.84 -8.89 -11.17
C MET A 95 -6.98 -10.13 -10.31
N VAL A 96 -6.50 -11.27 -10.83
CA VAL A 96 -6.42 -12.52 -10.08
C VAL A 96 -5.24 -12.43 -9.11
N VAL A 97 -5.53 -12.66 -7.82
CA VAL A 97 -4.54 -12.71 -6.75
C VAL A 97 -4.58 -14.08 -6.10
N GLU A 98 -3.45 -14.78 -6.12
CA GLU A 98 -3.26 -16.06 -5.46
C GLU A 98 -2.60 -15.85 -4.10
N TYR A 99 -3.12 -16.52 -3.07
CA TYR A 99 -2.57 -16.49 -1.72
C TYR A 99 -1.99 -17.86 -1.39
N ASP A 100 -0.69 -17.99 -1.48
CA ASP A 100 -0.01 -19.24 -1.17
C ASP A 100 0.08 -19.40 0.34
N LEU A 101 -0.67 -20.36 0.88
CA LEU A 101 -0.59 -20.75 2.29
C LEU A 101 0.53 -21.77 2.55
N ASP A 102 1.02 -22.44 1.50
CA ASP A 102 1.95 -23.57 1.60
C ASP A 102 3.41 -23.16 1.30
N LYS A 103 4.37 -23.84 1.95
CA LYS A 103 5.80 -23.53 1.83
C LYS A 103 6.38 -23.93 0.48
N GLU A 104 5.85 -25.00 -0.11
CA GLU A 104 6.31 -25.54 -1.40
C GLU A 104 5.97 -24.58 -2.56
N ALA A 105 4.80 -23.94 -2.54
CA ALA A 105 4.36 -22.97 -3.56
C ALA A 105 5.38 -21.85 -3.80
N ALA A 106 6.01 -21.35 -2.73
CA ALA A 106 7.01 -20.29 -2.81
C ALA A 106 8.31 -20.70 -3.53
N ALA A 107 8.69 -21.98 -3.46
CA ALA A 107 9.83 -22.51 -4.20
C ALA A 107 9.51 -22.58 -5.70
N TYR A 108 8.28 -22.98 -6.06
CA TYR A 108 7.82 -22.98 -7.45
C TYR A 108 7.74 -21.57 -8.05
N VAL A 109 7.50 -20.52 -7.25
CA VAL A 109 7.62 -19.13 -7.72
C VAL A 109 9.05 -18.79 -8.16
N ASP A 110 10.06 -19.38 -7.51
CA ASP A 110 11.46 -19.05 -7.78
C ASP A 110 12.01 -19.82 -9.00
N THR A 111 11.58 -21.07 -9.17
CA THR A 111 11.92 -21.93 -10.33
C THR A 111 11.04 -21.68 -11.54
N GLY A 112 9.83 -21.15 -11.38
CA GLY A 112 8.84 -21.00 -12.44
C GLY A 112 8.09 -22.29 -12.77
N ASP A 113 8.14 -23.30 -11.91
CA ASP A 113 7.53 -24.62 -12.15
C ASP A 113 6.07 -24.73 -11.69
N ASP A 114 5.44 -23.62 -11.30
CA ASP A 114 4.02 -23.59 -10.90
C ASP A 114 3.06 -23.57 -12.11
N VAL A 115 3.25 -24.51 -13.05
CA VAL A 115 2.35 -24.71 -14.18
C VAL A 115 2.12 -26.21 -14.38
N THR A 116 0.93 -26.64 -13.96
CA THR A 116 0.13 -27.66 -14.64
C THR A 116 0.48 -27.73 -16.13
N GLU A 117 1.00 -28.86 -16.58
CA GLU A 117 1.57 -29.26 -17.90
C GLU A 117 0.92 -28.74 -19.23
N THR A 118 0.37 -27.53 -19.29
CA THR A 118 -0.56 -27.13 -20.37
C THR A 118 -0.26 -25.79 -21.03
N SER A 119 0.82 -25.08 -20.66
CA SER A 119 1.17 -23.84 -21.39
C SER A 119 2.65 -23.78 -21.75
N ASN A 120 2.94 -23.88 -23.04
CA ASN A 120 4.26 -23.60 -23.66
C ASN A 120 4.67 -22.10 -23.58
N MET A 121 4.05 -21.31 -22.69
CA MET A 121 4.33 -19.88 -22.55
C MET A 121 5.57 -19.67 -21.68
N ARG A 122 6.50 -18.85 -22.17
CA ARG A 122 7.68 -18.45 -21.41
C ARG A 122 7.25 -17.55 -20.24
N GLN A 123 7.73 -17.84 -19.03
CA GLN A 123 7.34 -17.08 -17.84
C GLN A 123 8.29 -15.92 -17.55
N VAL A 124 7.71 -14.85 -17.00
CA VAL A 124 8.44 -13.70 -16.44
C VAL A 124 8.07 -13.58 -14.97
N LEU A 125 9.04 -13.83 -14.10
CA LEU A 125 8.88 -13.78 -12.66
C LEU A 125 9.36 -12.42 -12.16
N ILE A 126 8.52 -11.75 -11.40
CA ILE A 126 8.83 -10.47 -10.79
C ILE A 126 8.70 -10.61 -9.29
N ALA A 127 9.73 -10.20 -8.55
CA ALA A 127 9.61 -10.00 -7.12
C ALA A 127 9.71 -8.53 -6.78
N THR A 128 8.74 -8.03 -6.01
CA THR A 128 8.72 -6.67 -5.50
C THR A 128 8.89 -6.64 -3.99
N SER A 129 9.43 -5.53 -3.48
CA SER A 129 9.51 -5.29 -2.05
C SER A 129 9.57 -3.80 -1.72
N ALA A 130 9.06 -3.46 -0.54
CA ALA A 130 9.19 -2.14 0.07
C ALA A 130 10.17 -2.12 1.25
N SER A 131 10.78 -0.97 1.51
CA SER A 131 11.60 -0.68 2.68
C SER A 131 11.14 0.63 3.32
N ALA A 132 11.12 0.68 4.65
CA ALA A 132 10.83 1.88 5.44
C ALA A 132 11.82 1.96 6.60
N ARG A 133 12.93 2.67 6.40
CA ARG A 133 14.03 2.83 7.37
C ARG A 133 14.73 4.18 7.16
N ASN A 134 15.52 4.62 8.14
CA ASN A 134 16.28 5.87 8.06
C ASN A 134 15.42 7.11 7.73
N GLY A 135 14.16 7.15 8.19
CA GLY A 135 13.22 8.22 7.87
C GLY A 135 12.70 8.23 6.43
N LEU A 136 13.12 7.28 5.59
CA LEU A 136 12.75 7.16 4.19
C LEU A 136 11.91 5.91 3.93
N VAL A 137 11.15 5.98 2.85
CA VAL A 137 10.38 4.87 2.27
C VAL A 137 10.80 4.71 0.83
N GLY A 138 11.12 3.47 0.47
CA GLY A 138 11.64 3.12 -0.85
C GLY A 138 11.09 1.78 -1.31
N MET A 139 11.19 1.57 -2.61
CA MET A 139 10.75 0.38 -3.30
C MET A 139 11.91 -0.25 -4.06
N GLY A 140 11.79 -1.55 -4.31
CA GLY A 140 12.70 -2.25 -5.20
C GLY A 140 12.05 -3.50 -5.76
N GLY A 141 12.67 -4.01 -6.82
CA GLY A 141 12.23 -5.26 -7.41
C GLY A 141 13.24 -5.84 -8.38
N ILE A 142 13.00 -7.11 -8.69
CA ILE A 142 13.83 -7.95 -9.54
C ILE A 142 12.92 -8.58 -10.57
N VAL A 143 13.33 -8.56 -11.84
CA VAL A 143 12.66 -9.23 -12.94
C VAL A 143 13.56 -10.35 -13.44
N ARG A 144 13.03 -11.57 -13.45
CA ARG A 144 13.67 -12.78 -13.99
C ARG A 144 12.85 -13.30 -15.16
N ASN A 145 13.53 -13.78 -16.19
CA ASN A 145 12.90 -14.45 -17.33
C ASN A 145 13.33 -15.92 -17.34
N THR A 146 12.38 -16.86 -17.34
CA THR A 146 12.65 -18.30 -17.26
C THR A 146 12.93 -18.94 -18.62
N ALA A 147 13.05 -18.15 -19.69
CA ALA A 147 13.20 -18.62 -21.07
C ALA A 147 14.49 -19.41 -21.41
N SER A 148 15.36 -19.74 -20.46
CA SER A 148 16.56 -20.55 -20.71
C SER A 148 16.88 -21.40 -19.48
N GLY A 149 16.77 -22.72 -19.63
CA GLY A 149 17.04 -23.73 -18.60
C GLY A 149 18.51 -23.86 -18.22
N GLY A 150 19.11 -22.78 -17.73
CA GLY A 150 20.46 -22.74 -17.17
C GLY A 150 20.40 -22.24 -15.73
N ALA A 151 21.12 -22.93 -14.84
CA ALA A 151 21.21 -22.68 -13.39
C ALA A 151 21.83 -21.33 -12.97
N ASN A 152 21.94 -20.36 -13.89
CA ASN A 152 22.43 -19.02 -13.59
C ASN A 152 21.27 -18.04 -13.44
N ASP A 153 21.46 -17.08 -12.53
CA ASP A 153 20.51 -16.06 -12.12
C ASP A 153 20.10 -15.16 -13.32
N ASN A 154 19.11 -15.60 -14.12
CA ASN A 154 18.57 -14.92 -15.31
C ASN A 154 17.78 -13.65 -14.95
N ILE A 155 18.35 -12.80 -14.10
CA ILE A 155 17.82 -11.49 -13.75
C ILE A 155 18.01 -10.57 -14.95
N VAL A 156 16.89 -10.16 -15.55
CA VAL A 156 16.85 -9.28 -16.71
C VAL A 156 16.88 -7.81 -16.28
N ALA A 157 16.29 -7.49 -15.12
CA ALA A 157 16.27 -6.12 -14.62
C ALA A 157 16.22 -6.09 -13.09
N LYS A 158 16.78 -5.02 -12.53
CA LYS A 158 16.67 -4.64 -11.13
C LYS A 158 16.25 -3.18 -11.07
N TYR A 159 15.44 -2.82 -10.10
CA TYR A 159 15.10 -1.43 -9.86
C TYR A 159 15.08 -1.14 -8.36
N SER A 160 15.43 0.09 -8.03
CA SER A 160 15.49 0.63 -6.68
C SER A 160 15.15 2.11 -6.78
N ALA A 161 14.16 2.57 -6.02
CA ALA A 161 13.74 3.96 -6.05
C ALA A 161 13.22 4.42 -4.68
N THR A 162 13.68 5.60 -4.24
CA THR A 162 13.19 6.24 -3.03
C THR A 162 11.88 6.95 -3.33
N LEU A 163 10.81 6.56 -2.64
CA LEU A 163 9.47 7.10 -2.85
C LEU A 163 9.26 8.42 -2.11
N GLY A 164 9.75 8.52 -0.87
CA GLY A 164 9.49 9.68 -0.03
C GLY A 164 9.92 9.51 1.41
N PRO A 165 9.69 10.52 2.25
CA PRO A 165 9.90 10.42 3.68
C PRO A 165 8.80 9.57 4.34
N ARG A 166 9.09 8.99 5.51
CA ARG A 166 8.24 8.00 6.21
C ARG A 166 6.99 8.60 6.84
N ASP A 167 6.95 9.91 7.02
CA ASP A 167 5.76 10.67 7.43
C ASP A 167 4.77 10.85 6.27
N GLU A 168 5.25 10.97 5.03
CA GLU A 168 4.40 11.11 3.84
C GLU A 168 4.02 9.79 3.19
N GLN A 169 4.90 8.79 3.29
CA GLN A 169 4.77 7.50 2.60
C GLN A 169 4.89 6.32 3.57
N ASN A 170 4.38 5.16 3.18
CA ASN A 170 4.50 3.93 3.96
C ASN A 170 4.87 2.73 3.08
N ALA A 171 5.23 1.61 3.71
CA ALA A 171 5.64 0.41 3.00
C ALA A 171 4.54 -0.16 2.08
N TYR A 172 3.25 0.08 2.40
CA TYR A 172 2.13 -0.31 1.55
C TYR A 172 2.13 0.48 0.23
N MET A 173 2.29 1.81 0.29
CA MET A 173 2.40 2.66 -0.90
C MET A 173 3.62 2.32 -1.75
N ALA A 174 4.78 2.14 -1.11
CA ALA A 174 6.00 1.73 -1.80
C ALA A 174 5.82 0.41 -2.55
N GLU A 175 5.06 -0.55 -2.00
CA GLU A 175 4.82 -1.79 -2.71
C GLU A 175 3.90 -1.60 -3.92
N LEU A 176 2.83 -0.82 -3.79
CA LEU A 176 1.95 -0.50 -4.93
C LEU A 176 2.71 0.20 -6.05
N GLU A 177 3.53 1.19 -5.69
CA GLU A 177 4.39 1.90 -6.65
C GLU A 177 5.45 0.97 -7.25
N ALA A 178 5.96 -0.01 -6.50
CA ALA A 178 6.91 -1.00 -7.02
C ALA A 178 6.28 -1.81 -8.15
N ILE A 179 5.03 -2.26 -7.95
CA ILE A 179 4.27 -3.04 -8.94
C ILE A 179 3.88 -2.14 -10.13
N ALA A 180 3.47 -0.90 -9.88
CA ALA A 180 3.17 0.07 -10.94
C ALA A 180 4.41 0.32 -11.81
N MET A 181 5.57 0.54 -11.20
CA MET A 181 6.83 0.83 -11.87
C MET A 181 7.26 -0.31 -12.79
N VAL A 182 7.23 -1.56 -12.30
CA VAL A 182 7.70 -2.69 -13.11
C VAL A 182 6.79 -2.93 -14.32
N LEU A 183 5.46 -2.85 -14.15
CA LEU A 183 4.51 -2.99 -15.25
C LEU A 183 4.60 -1.84 -16.26
N ARG A 184 4.91 -0.62 -15.80
CA ARG A 184 5.16 0.54 -16.65
C ARG A 184 6.40 0.35 -17.51
N CYS A 185 7.49 -0.12 -16.92
CA CYS A 185 8.79 -0.28 -17.59
C CYS A 185 8.88 -1.51 -18.51
N MET A 186 7.87 -2.40 -18.51
CA MET A 186 7.84 -3.50 -19.45
C MET A 186 7.70 -3.02 -20.91
N PRO A 187 8.36 -3.68 -21.86
CA PRO A 187 8.34 -3.28 -23.26
C PRO A 187 6.97 -3.55 -23.90
N ASP A 188 6.51 -2.63 -24.75
CA ASP A 188 5.21 -2.74 -25.43
C ASP A 188 5.12 -3.93 -26.39
N GLY A 189 6.27 -4.42 -26.89
CA GLY A 189 6.36 -5.60 -27.75
C GLY A 189 6.38 -6.93 -27.01
N LEU A 190 6.25 -6.96 -25.67
CA LEU A 190 6.18 -8.21 -24.92
C LEU A 190 4.89 -8.94 -25.28
N GLN A 191 5.01 -10.19 -25.74
CA GLN A 191 3.85 -10.99 -26.14
C GLN A 191 3.99 -12.45 -25.71
N HIS A 192 2.84 -13.10 -25.51
CA HIS A 192 2.71 -14.53 -25.20
C HIS A 192 3.52 -14.97 -23.98
N ARG A 193 3.53 -14.16 -22.91
CA ARG A 193 4.18 -14.45 -21.64
C ARG A 193 3.18 -14.67 -20.51
N ASP A 194 3.52 -15.56 -19.58
CA ASP A 194 2.88 -15.61 -18.26
C ASP A 194 3.71 -14.79 -17.28
N ILE A 195 3.15 -13.68 -16.80
CA ILE A 195 3.83 -12.71 -15.93
C ILE A 195 3.32 -12.93 -14.52
N ILE A 196 4.21 -13.35 -13.63
CA ILE A 196 3.89 -13.59 -12.23
C ILE A 196 4.57 -12.51 -11.39
N VAL A 197 3.76 -11.70 -10.69
CA VAL A 197 4.24 -10.68 -9.77
C VAL A 197 4.07 -11.16 -8.34
N ALA A 198 5.18 -11.47 -7.68
CA ALA A 198 5.24 -11.98 -6.33
C ALA A 198 5.64 -10.89 -5.33
N THR A 199 4.89 -10.79 -4.23
CA THR A 199 5.18 -9.88 -3.13
C THR A 199 4.86 -10.50 -1.77
N ARG A 200 5.59 -10.07 -0.74
CA ARG A 200 5.30 -10.42 0.66
C ARG A 200 4.25 -9.51 1.30
N ASN A 201 3.85 -8.43 0.63
CA ASN A 201 2.92 -7.46 1.19
C ASN A 201 1.46 -7.84 0.86
N ARG A 202 0.83 -8.56 1.80
CA ARG A 202 -0.57 -9.00 1.67
C ARG A 202 -1.54 -7.82 1.50
N SER A 203 -1.28 -6.69 2.17
CA SER A 203 -2.17 -5.53 2.13
C SER A 203 -2.19 -4.85 0.75
N ALA A 204 -1.04 -4.75 0.08
CA ALA A 204 -0.95 -4.23 -1.28
C ALA A 204 -1.74 -5.10 -2.27
N LEU A 205 -1.58 -6.42 -2.18
CA LEU A 205 -2.32 -7.36 -3.03
C LEU A 205 -3.83 -7.35 -2.77
N GLN A 206 -4.26 -7.26 -1.51
CA GLN A 206 -5.68 -7.12 -1.18
C GLN A 206 -6.28 -5.84 -1.77
N ALA A 207 -5.53 -4.74 -1.73
CA ALA A 207 -5.97 -3.48 -2.32
C ALA A 207 -6.07 -3.53 -3.85
N ILE A 208 -5.16 -4.23 -4.52
CA ILE A 208 -5.20 -4.47 -5.96
C ILE A 208 -6.36 -5.42 -6.34
N ALA A 209 -6.56 -6.50 -5.58
CA ALA A 209 -7.63 -7.47 -5.81
C ALA A 209 -9.03 -6.83 -5.70
N ASN A 210 -9.19 -5.90 -4.76
CA ASN A 210 -10.45 -5.21 -4.50
C ASN A 210 -10.24 -3.70 -4.38
N PRO A 211 -10.16 -2.97 -5.52
CA PRO A 211 -9.94 -1.54 -5.55
C PRO A 211 -11.12 -0.73 -5.00
N ARG A 212 -11.16 -0.51 -3.69
CA ARG A 212 -12.22 0.24 -2.98
C ARG A 212 -11.82 1.71 -2.75
N GLN A 213 -12.58 2.40 -1.89
CA GLN A 213 -12.22 3.73 -1.37
C GLN A 213 -11.09 3.62 -0.33
N GLN A 214 -9.84 3.58 -0.81
CA GLN A 214 -8.64 3.33 0.01
C GLN A 214 -7.45 4.21 -0.40
N SER A 215 -6.37 4.18 0.36
CA SER A 215 -5.12 4.88 0.04
C SER A 215 -4.40 4.20 -1.13
N GLY A 216 -3.72 4.96 -1.98
CA GLY A 216 -2.96 4.44 -3.12
C GLY A 216 -3.76 4.21 -4.40
N GLN A 217 -4.94 4.86 -4.55
CA GLN A 217 -5.76 4.71 -5.76
C GLN A 217 -5.01 5.12 -7.03
N GLY A 218 -4.13 6.13 -6.95
CA GLY A 218 -3.27 6.53 -8.07
C GLY A 218 -2.45 5.36 -8.59
N ALA A 219 -1.61 4.77 -7.74
CA ALA A 219 -0.80 3.60 -8.05
C ALA A 219 -1.64 2.41 -8.55
N ILE A 220 -2.78 2.12 -7.90
CA ILE A 220 -3.68 1.04 -8.33
C ILE A 220 -4.20 1.29 -9.75
N ARG A 221 -4.61 2.52 -10.10
CA ARG A 221 -5.04 2.85 -11.47
C ARG A 221 -3.90 2.66 -12.47
N GLU A 222 -2.66 3.02 -12.11
CA GLU A 222 -1.50 2.79 -12.97
C GLU A 222 -1.23 1.30 -13.20
N ILE A 223 -1.27 0.49 -12.14
CA ILE A 223 -1.15 -0.97 -12.22
C ILE A 223 -2.16 -1.54 -13.23
N TYR A 224 -3.45 -1.20 -13.07
CA TYR A 224 -4.51 -1.67 -13.96
C TYR A 224 -4.41 -1.13 -15.39
N ARG A 225 -3.86 0.09 -15.57
CA ARG A 225 -3.62 0.66 -16.90
C ARG A 225 -2.51 -0.10 -17.62
N HIS A 226 -1.38 -0.33 -16.95
CA HIS A 226 -0.23 -1.00 -17.53
C HIS A 226 -0.43 -2.50 -17.71
N ALA A 227 -1.16 -3.15 -16.81
CA ALA A 227 -1.53 -4.55 -16.99
C ALA A 227 -2.41 -4.75 -18.23
N ARG A 228 -3.46 -3.94 -18.40
CA ARG A 228 -4.31 -3.99 -19.61
C ARG A 228 -3.53 -3.74 -20.90
N ARG A 229 -2.52 -2.88 -20.84
CA ARG A 229 -1.61 -2.66 -21.97
C ARG A 229 -0.87 -3.96 -22.34
N LEU A 230 -0.35 -4.67 -21.34
CA LEU A 230 0.37 -5.93 -21.53
C LEU A 230 -0.57 -7.08 -21.94
N GLU A 231 -1.79 -7.15 -21.41
CA GLU A 231 -2.79 -8.17 -21.78
C GLU A 231 -3.16 -8.13 -23.27
N LYS A 232 -3.08 -6.96 -23.93
CA LYS A 232 -3.28 -6.85 -25.40
C LYS A 232 -2.26 -7.66 -26.21
N GLY A 233 -1.09 -7.94 -25.64
CA GLY A 233 -0.05 -8.78 -26.25
C GLY A 233 -0.24 -10.29 -26.01
N SER A 234 -1.44 -10.74 -25.64
CA SER A 234 -1.70 -12.12 -25.22
C SER A 234 -0.82 -12.55 -24.03
N ASN A 235 -0.50 -11.60 -23.14
CA ASN A 235 0.18 -11.90 -21.89
C ASN A 235 -0.85 -12.15 -20.79
N THR A 236 -0.57 -13.11 -19.93
CA THR A 236 -1.32 -13.35 -18.70
C THR A 236 -0.59 -12.70 -17.54
N ILE A 237 -1.31 -12.04 -16.63
CA ILE A 237 -0.72 -11.43 -15.43
C ILE A 237 -1.38 -12.04 -14.21
N LYS A 238 -0.58 -12.64 -13.34
CA LYS A 238 -0.98 -13.17 -12.04
C LYS A 238 -0.23 -12.47 -10.93
N MET A 239 -0.94 -12.15 -9.87
CA MET A 239 -0.35 -11.58 -8.67
C MET A 239 -0.32 -12.65 -7.58
N ARG A 240 0.80 -12.80 -6.89
CA ARG A 240 0.99 -13.87 -5.91
C ARG A 240 1.52 -13.35 -4.60
N TRP A 241 0.82 -13.70 -3.52
CA TRP A 241 1.31 -13.44 -2.18
C TRP A 241 2.23 -14.56 -1.73
N VAL A 242 3.43 -14.22 -1.28
CA VAL A 242 4.38 -15.17 -0.72
C VAL A 242 4.59 -14.87 0.76
N SER A 243 4.46 -15.90 1.61
CA SER A 243 4.67 -15.74 3.05
C SER A 243 6.10 -15.32 3.39
N SER A 244 6.26 -14.47 4.41
CA SER A 244 7.57 -14.00 4.87
C SER A 244 8.42 -15.09 5.52
N THR A 245 7.79 -16.16 6.01
CA THR A 245 8.44 -17.29 6.67
C THR A 245 9.08 -18.26 5.66
N ASN A 246 8.83 -18.07 4.37
CA ASN A 246 9.35 -18.93 3.32
C ASN A 246 10.74 -18.42 2.89
N GLU A 247 11.78 -19.05 3.45
CA GLU A 247 13.19 -18.78 3.13
C GLU A 247 13.54 -19.17 1.69
N SER A 248 12.75 -20.06 1.08
CA SER A 248 12.89 -20.51 -0.31
C SER A 248 12.65 -19.42 -1.36
N PHE A 249 12.00 -18.30 -1.01
CA PHE A 249 11.73 -17.22 -1.96
C PHE A 249 12.94 -16.30 -2.12
N THR A 250 13.98 -16.78 -2.83
CA THR A 250 15.26 -16.07 -2.96
C THR A 250 15.13 -14.76 -3.75
N LEU A 251 14.27 -14.71 -4.76
CA LEU A 251 13.94 -13.47 -5.48
C LEU A 251 13.43 -12.38 -4.56
N GLY A 252 12.56 -12.72 -3.59
CA GLY A 252 12.05 -11.76 -2.62
C GLY A 252 13.14 -11.18 -1.74
N VAL A 253 14.15 -11.98 -1.37
CA VAL A 253 15.32 -11.50 -0.63
C VAL A 253 16.11 -10.50 -1.47
N LYS A 254 16.33 -10.80 -2.75
CA LYS A 254 17.01 -9.87 -3.68
C LYS A 254 16.22 -8.57 -3.87
N ALA A 255 14.90 -8.66 -4.08
CA ALA A 255 14.03 -7.48 -4.17
C ALA A 255 14.06 -6.64 -2.88
N LYS A 256 14.09 -7.29 -1.71
CA LYS A 256 14.22 -6.59 -0.42
C LYS A 256 15.55 -5.86 -0.29
N THR A 257 16.64 -6.45 -0.80
CA THR A 257 17.96 -5.81 -0.84
C THR A 257 17.92 -4.56 -1.73
N GLU A 258 17.31 -4.62 -2.91
CA GLU A 258 17.15 -3.44 -3.77
C GLU A 258 16.26 -2.36 -3.11
N ALA A 259 15.18 -2.74 -2.43
CA ALA A 259 14.34 -1.79 -1.69
C ALA A 259 15.11 -1.14 -0.52
N ARG A 260 16.02 -1.88 0.11
CA ARG A 260 16.90 -1.36 1.17
C ARG A 260 17.88 -0.31 0.64
N LYS A 261 18.45 -0.51 -0.55
CA LYS A 261 19.33 0.50 -1.20
C LYS A 261 18.62 1.85 -1.34
N ALA A 262 17.35 1.84 -1.76
CA ALA A 262 16.52 3.04 -1.86
C ALA A 262 16.22 3.77 -0.53
N THR A 263 16.66 3.22 0.60
CA THR A 263 16.46 3.82 1.94
C THR A 263 17.78 3.94 2.70
N GLU A 264 18.91 3.91 1.99
CA GLU A 264 20.23 4.21 2.57
C GLU A 264 20.35 5.70 2.90
N SER A 265 21.20 6.00 3.89
CA SER A 265 21.45 7.37 4.33
C SER A 265 21.98 8.22 3.16
N GLY A 266 21.35 9.37 2.91
CA GLY A 266 21.71 10.26 1.80
C GLY A 266 20.95 10.04 0.50
N CYS A 267 20.08 9.02 0.41
CA CYS A 267 19.17 8.88 -0.73
C CYS A 267 18.20 10.06 -0.79
N GLN A 268 18.07 10.68 -1.97
CA GLN A 268 17.10 11.73 -2.19
C GLN A 268 15.76 11.11 -2.62
N ALA A 269 14.68 11.57 -1.98
CA ALA A 269 13.35 11.18 -2.40
C ALA A 269 13.09 11.66 -3.84
N THR A 270 12.59 10.76 -4.67
CA THR A 270 11.86 11.18 -5.87
C THR A 270 10.67 11.97 -5.34
N LYS A 271 10.51 13.26 -5.70
CA LYS A 271 9.45 14.12 -5.13
C LYS A 271 8.11 13.37 -5.15
N PRO A 272 7.56 12.99 -3.98
CA PRO A 272 6.28 12.29 -3.97
C PRO A 272 5.22 13.29 -4.43
N PRO A 273 4.39 12.95 -5.42
CA PRO A 273 3.35 13.86 -5.89
C PRO A 273 2.28 14.12 -4.82
N HIS A 274 2.18 13.24 -3.81
CA HIS A 274 1.20 13.33 -2.74
C HIS A 274 1.69 12.64 -1.45
N GLN A 275 1.07 12.99 -0.33
CA GLN A 275 1.12 12.28 0.95
C GLN A 275 -0.02 11.25 1.00
N ALA A 276 0.31 10.03 1.42
CA ALA A 276 -0.68 8.95 1.48
C ALA A 276 -1.56 9.06 2.72
N ARG A 277 -2.87 8.86 2.57
CA ARG A 277 -3.85 8.86 3.67
C ARG A 277 -3.53 7.86 4.77
N SER A 278 -2.90 6.75 4.38
CA SER A 278 -2.57 5.66 5.28
C SER A 278 -1.29 5.89 6.11
N THR A 279 -0.67 7.07 6.04
CA THR A 279 0.48 7.40 6.89
C THR A 279 0.06 7.99 8.23
N ARG A 280 0.99 7.93 9.19
CA ARG A 280 0.82 8.63 10.45
C ARG A 280 1.11 10.10 10.19
N LEU A 281 0.16 10.97 10.54
CA LEU A 281 0.42 12.40 10.52
C LEU A 281 1.55 12.75 11.48
N ARG A 282 2.34 13.75 11.09
CA ARG A 282 3.31 14.39 11.99
C ARG A 282 2.54 14.98 13.17
N ARG A 283 2.89 14.58 14.39
CA ARG A 283 2.45 15.31 15.58
C ARG A 283 3.21 16.63 15.58
N ALA A 284 2.48 17.74 15.59
CA ALA A 284 3.02 19.08 15.79
C ALA A 284 3.58 19.21 17.22
#